data_AF-A0A1Z5L0F0-F1
#
_entry.id   AF-A0A1Z5L0F0-F1
#
_cell.length_a   1.000
_cell.length_b   1.000
_cell.length_c   1.000
_cell.angle_alpha   90.00
_cell.angle_beta   90.00
_cell.angle_gamma   90.00
#
_symmetry.space_group_name_H-M   'P 1'
#
loop_
_entity.id
_entity.type
_entity.pdbx_description
1 polymer ?
#
loop_
_entity_poly.entity_id
_entity_poly.type
_entity_poly.pdbx_seq_one_letter_code
_entity_poly.pdbx_strand_id
1 'polypeptide(L)'
;MQLQVFYAMLDQKYHGKHPLGKSTTEILAETQDQHYGLPHVANTAWQLRFGHLVGYGAKYYSYLMSRAVAAWTWQQVFKDNPFSRSAGEKYRRQLLSHGGSVPARDLVSNFLQKDVTPMNLAGSLISDIDSANVDALPQA
;
A
#
# COMPACT_ATOMS: atom_id res chain seq x y z
N MET A 1 -3.82 4.60 7.87
CA MET A 1 -2.72 4.46 6.90
C MET A 1 -1.35 4.32 7.58
N GLN A 2 -1.03 5.16 8.57
CA GLN A 2 0.29 5.19 9.26
C GLN A 2 0.80 3.80 9.72
N LEU A 3 -0.06 2.98 10.34
CA LEU A 3 0.32 1.64 10.81
C LEU A 3 0.84 0.73 9.69
N GLN A 4 0.25 0.80 8.50
CA GLN A 4 0.66 -0.01 7.34
C GLN A 4 2.02 0.45 6.78
N VAL A 5 2.29 1.75 6.83
CA VAL A 5 3.60 2.31 6.48
C VAL A 5 4.66 1.84 7.47
N PHE A 6 4.36 1.88 8.77
CA PHE A 6 5.24 1.34 9.81
C PHE A 6 5.58 -0.14 9.58
N TYR A 7 4.59 -0.98 9.29
CA TYR A 7 4.83 -2.40 8.99
C TYR A 7 5.68 -2.61 7.73
N ALA A 8 5.44 -1.83 6.68
CA ALA A 8 6.27 -1.88 5.48
C ALA A 8 7.72 -1.48 5.75
N MET A 9 7.95 -0.42 6.54
CA MET A 9 9.28 0.02 6.94
C MET A 9 10.00 -1.02 7.81
N LEU A 10 9.29 -1.60 8.77
CA LEU A 10 9.82 -2.65 9.64
C LEU A 10 10.25 -3.88 8.83
N ASP A 11 9.38 -4.34 7.91
CA ASP A 11 9.66 -5.45 7.01
C ASP A 11 10.91 -5.19 6.15
N GLN A 12 11.06 -3.99 5.58
CA GLN A 12 12.27 -3.61 4.84
C GLN A 12 13.52 -3.58 5.72
N LYS A 13 13.44 -3.08 6.96
CA LYS A 13 14.58 -3.06 7.88
C LYS A 13 15.05 -4.48 8.24
N TYR A 14 14.11 -5.40 8.52
CA TYR A 14 14.46 -6.78 8.85
C TYR A 14 15.06 -7.57 7.69
N HIS A 15 14.68 -7.24 6.45
CA HIS A 15 15.18 -7.88 5.23
C HIS A 15 16.22 -7.04 4.50
N GLY A 16 16.82 -6.07 5.20
CA GLY A 16 17.86 -5.21 4.67
C GLY A 16 19.24 -5.88 4.66
N LYS A 17 20.28 -5.08 4.89
CA LYS A 17 21.65 -5.60 4.95
C LYS A 17 21.87 -6.39 6.24
N HIS A 18 22.36 -7.62 6.10
CA HIS A 18 22.74 -8.46 7.24
C HIS A 18 24.26 -8.42 7.52
N PRO A 19 24.68 -8.68 8.78
CA PRO A 19 23.83 -8.83 9.97
C PRO A 19 23.20 -7.51 10.42
N LEU A 20 22.05 -7.56 11.09
CA LEU A 20 21.24 -6.38 11.44
C LEU A 20 21.86 -5.49 12.55
N GLY A 21 22.91 -5.95 13.23
CA GLY A 21 23.61 -5.17 14.27
C GLY A 21 22.85 -4.94 15.59
N LYS A 22 21.54 -5.19 15.61
CA LYS A 22 20.65 -5.13 16.79
C LYS A 22 19.68 -6.31 16.78
N SER A 23 19.03 -6.57 17.91
CA SER A 23 17.92 -7.53 17.95
C SER A 23 16.71 -7.03 17.14
N THR A 24 15.85 -7.96 16.73
CA THR A 24 14.61 -7.58 16.04
C THR A 24 13.69 -6.74 16.92
N THR A 25 13.67 -6.97 18.23
CA THR A 25 12.87 -6.17 19.19
C THR A 25 13.38 -4.73 19.30
N GLU A 26 14.69 -4.51 19.34
CA GLU A 26 15.25 -3.15 19.37
C GLU A 26 14.91 -2.37 18.09
N ILE A 27 15.05 -3.02 16.93
CA ILE A 27 14.68 -2.42 15.64
C ILE A 27 13.17 -2.13 15.57
N LEU A 28 12.32 -3.01 16.13
CA LEU A 28 10.88 -2.77 16.25
C LEU A 28 10.62 -1.50 17.06
N ALA A 29 11.18 -1.41 18.26
CA ALA A 29 10.97 -0.28 19.17
C ALA A 29 11.41 1.03 18.51
N GLU A 30 12.63 1.08 17.96
CA GLU A 30 13.16 2.26 17.27
C GLU A 30 12.32 2.69 16.08
N THR A 31 11.84 1.72 15.29
CA THR A 31 11.04 2.03 14.09
C THR A 31 9.63 2.47 14.47
N GLN A 32 9.07 1.92 15.54
CA GLN A 32 7.77 2.31 16.06
C GLN A 32 7.81 3.73 16.61
N ASP A 33 8.81 4.06 17.43
CA ASP A 33 8.96 5.39 18.04
C ASP A 33 9.19 6.49 16.98
N GLN A 34 9.82 6.16 15.84
CA GLN A 34 10.07 7.10 14.75
C GLN A 34 8.85 7.33 13.84
N HIS A 35 8.02 6.32 13.63
CA HIS A 35 7.06 6.32 12.51
C HIS A 35 5.61 6.02 12.91
N TYR A 36 5.36 5.62 14.15
CA TYR A 36 4.02 5.30 14.65
C TYR A 36 3.65 6.20 15.83
N GLY A 37 2.39 6.65 15.89
CA GLY A 37 1.93 7.60 16.90
C GLY A 37 1.79 7.04 18.31
N LEU A 38 2.01 5.73 18.50
CA LEU A 38 1.95 5.07 19.81
C LEU A 38 3.31 4.47 20.16
N PRO A 39 3.81 4.68 21.39
CA PRO A 39 5.12 4.21 21.79
C PRO A 39 5.18 2.68 21.85
N HIS A 40 6.39 2.14 21.74
CA HIS A 40 6.61 0.72 21.97
C HIS A 40 6.32 0.33 23.43
N VAL A 41 5.70 -0.85 23.63
CA VAL A 41 5.45 -1.41 24.96
C VAL A 41 6.58 -2.37 25.33
N ALA A 42 7.33 -2.02 26.36
CA ALA A 42 8.46 -2.82 26.84
C ALA A 42 8.06 -4.27 27.22
N ASN A 43 9.04 -5.18 27.18
CA ASN A 43 8.86 -6.62 27.44
C ASN A 43 7.85 -7.30 26.50
N THR A 44 7.71 -6.79 25.28
CA THR A 44 6.92 -7.42 24.22
C THR A 44 7.78 -7.80 23.02
N ALA A 45 7.32 -8.78 22.25
CA ALA A 45 7.96 -9.23 21.01
C ALA A 45 6.90 -9.38 19.92
N TRP A 46 6.18 -8.31 19.62
CA TRP A 46 5.05 -8.32 18.67
C TRP A 46 5.44 -8.86 17.29
N GLN A 47 6.67 -8.59 16.84
CA GLN A 47 7.17 -9.04 15.56
C GLN A 47 7.15 -10.57 15.39
N LEU A 48 7.21 -11.34 16.48
CA LEU A 48 7.12 -12.81 16.42
C LEU A 48 5.72 -13.29 16.04
N ARG A 49 4.70 -12.46 16.19
CA ARG A 49 3.32 -12.73 15.76
C ARG A 49 3.03 -12.21 14.36
N PHE A 50 3.95 -11.43 13.78
CA PHE A 50 3.77 -10.86 12.46
C PHE A 50 4.21 -11.84 11.38
N GLY A 51 3.32 -12.79 11.07
CA GLY A 51 3.61 -13.89 10.14
C GLY A 51 4.04 -13.46 8.74
N HIS A 52 3.69 -12.24 8.30
CA HIS A 52 4.10 -11.69 7.01
C HIS A 52 5.62 -11.57 6.84
N LEU A 53 6.37 -11.49 7.95
CA LEU A 53 7.83 -11.47 7.90
C LEU A 53 8.40 -12.79 7.34
N VAL A 54 7.63 -13.88 7.36
CA VAL A 54 8.05 -15.20 6.88
C VAL A 54 7.22 -15.57 5.64
N GLY A 55 7.88 -15.88 4.53
CA GLY A 55 7.23 -16.19 3.24
C GLY A 55 6.76 -14.95 2.45
N TYR A 56 6.43 -13.86 3.14
CA TYR A 56 6.10 -12.57 2.53
C TYR A 56 7.09 -11.44 2.86
N GLY A 57 8.22 -11.77 3.47
CA GLY A 57 9.27 -10.83 3.83
C GLY A 57 9.76 -9.99 2.66
N ALA A 58 10.15 -8.74 2.97
CA ALA A 58 10.57 -7.70 2.04
C ALA A 58 9.51 -7.24 1.03
N LYS A 59 8.25 -7.65 1.17
CA LYS A 59 7.18 -7.35 0.23
C LYS A 59 5.97 -6.66 0.86
N TYR A 60 5.94 -6.40 2.16
CA TYR A 60 4.73 -5.86 2.81
C TYR A 60 4.28 -4.49 2.24
N TYR A 61 5.22 -3.70 1.73
CA TYR A 61 4.93 -2.42 1.05
C TYR A 61 4.00 -2.57 -0.17
N SER A 62 3.92 -3.77 -0.76
CA SER A 62 3.06 -4.05 -1.92
C SER A 62 1.58 -3.79 -1.62
N TYR A 63 1.12 -4.00 -0.39
CA TYR A 63 -0.27 -3.71 0.00
C TYR A 63 -0.60 -2.22 -0.17
N LEU A 64 0.34 -1.33 0.20
CA LEU A 64 0.18 0.11 0.00
C LEU A 64 0.16 0.45 -1.49
N MET A 65 1.04 -0.15 -2.29
CA MET A 65 1.05 0.07 -3.75
C MET A 65 -0.23 -0.43 -4.42
N SER A 66 -0.69 -1.63 -4.08
CA SER A 66 -1.94 -2.19 -4.63
C SER A 66 -3.15 -1.34 -4.24
N ARG A 67 -3.21 -0.85 -2.99
CA ARG A 67 -4.27 0.08 -2.58
C ARG A 67 -4.21 1.40 -3.36
N ALA A 68 -3.01 1.94 -3.61
CA ALA A 68 -2.84 3.16 -4.38
C ALA A 68 -3.36 3.02 -5.82
N VAL A 69 -3.04 1.90 -6.47
CA VAL A 69 -3.51 1.60 -7.82
C VAL A 69 -5.03 1.37 -7.85
N ALA A 70 -5.59 0.69 -6.85
CA ALA A 70 -7.02 0.48 -6.73
C ALA A 70 -7.78 1.81 -6.56
N ALA A 71 -7.34 2.66 -5.63
CA ALA A 71 -7.89 3.99 -5.42
C ALA A 71 -7.80 4.86 -6.69
N TRP A 72 -6.66 4.82 -7.37
CA TRP A 72 -6.46 5.60 -8.58
C TRP A 72 -7.37 5.12 -9.72
N THR A 73 -7.53 3.80 -9.85
CA THR A 73 -8.48 3.18 -10.78
C THR A 73 -9.90 3.61 -10.48
N TRP A 74 -10.32 3.57 -9.21
CA TRP A 74 -11.64 4.02 -8.80
C TRP A 74 -11.88 5.48 -9.19
N GLN A 75 -10.98 6.37 -8.78
CA GLN A 75 -11.08 7.82 -9.01
C GLN A 75 -11.14 8.19 -10.50
N GLN A 76 -10.34 7.54 -11.34
CA GLN A 76 -10.22 7.89 -12.77
C GLN A 76 -11.22 7.18 -13.68
N VAL A 77 -11.70 6.00 -13.29
CA VAL A 77 -12.41 5.10 -14.20
C VAL A 77 -13.85 4.85 -13.77
N PHE A 78 -14.12 4.81 -12.47
CA PHE A 78 -15.41 4.34 -11.95
C PHE A 78 -16.16 5.35 -11.09
N LYS A 79 -15.50 6.37 -10.51
CA LYS A 79 -16.11 7.31 -9.57
C LYS A 79 -17.41 7.95 -10.08
N ASP A 80 -17.42 8.41 -11.33
CA ASP A 80 -18.57 9.12 -11.90
C ASP A 80 -19.70 8.17 -12.34
N ASN A 81 -19.36 6.94 -12.73
CA ASN A 81 -20.34 5.91 -13.10
C ASN A 81 -19.78 4.51 -12.84
N PRO A 82 -20.00 3.95 -11.63
CA PRO A 82 -19.44 2.66 -11.23
C PRO A 82 -19.91 1.47 -12.07
N PHE A 83 -21.08 1.59 -12.71
CA PHE A 83 -21.70 0.54 -13.51
C PHE A 83 -21.52 0.74 -15.02
N SER A 84 -20.61 1.64 -15.43
CA SER A 84 -20.31 1.88 -16.84
C SER A 84 -19.77 0.62 -17.52
N ARG A 85 -20.52 0.09 -18.50
CA ARG A 85 -20.11 -1.05 -19.31
C ARG A 85 -18.80 -0.79 -20.06
N SER A 86 -18.62 0.41 -20.60
CA SER A 86 -17.41 0.77 -21.34
C SER A 86 -16.19 0.84 -20.41
N ALA A 87 -16.35 1.39 -19.20
CA ALA A 87 -15.29 1.43 -18.19
C ALA A 87 -14.88 0.01 -17.73
N GLY A 88 -15.87 -0.85 -17.46
CA GLY A 88 -15.63 -2.25 -17.11
C GLY A 88 -14.90 -3.02 -18.23
N GLU A 89 -15.30 -2.81 -19.49
CA GLU A 89 -14.64 -3.46 -20.63
C GLU A 89 -13.20 -2.96 -20.83
N LYS A 90 -12.95 -1.66 -20.61
CA LYS A 90 -11.60 -1.09 -20.58
C LYS A 90 -10.74 -1.76 -19.50
N TYR A 91 -11.23 -1.82 -18.26
CA TYR A 91 -10.54 -2.45 -17.14
C TYR A 91 -10.23 -3.94 -17.40
N ARG A 92 -11.20 -4.68 -17.95
CA ARG A 92 -11.03 -6.10 -18.31
C ARG A 92 -9.93 -6.30 -19.36
N ARG A 93 -9.94 -5.54 -20.45
CA ARG A 93 -9.03 -5.74 -21.59
C ARG A 93 -7.64 -5.14 -21.41
N GLN A 94 -7.54 -4.02 -20.68
CA GLN A 94 -6.27 -3.28 -20.58
C GLN A 94 -5.52 -3.58 -19.28
N LEU A 95 -6.18 -4.11 -18.26
CA LEU A 95 -5.54 -4.46 -17.00
C LEU A 95 -5.63 -5.96 -16.72
N LEU A 96 -6.84 -6.51 -16.60
CA LEU A 96 -7.01 -7.87 -16.08
C LEU A 96 -6.56 -8.98 -17.04
N SER A 97 -6.88 -8.87 -18.33
CA SER A 97 -6.66 -9.96 -19.31
C SER A 97 -5.20 -10.32 -19.56
N HIS A 98 -4.25 -9.47 -19.13
CA HIS A 98 -2.82 -9.71 -19.33
C HIS A 98 -2.23 -10.69 -18.32
N GLY A 99 -2.88 -10.90 -17.16
CA GLY A 99 -2.31 -11.69 -16.07
C GLY A 99 -0.90 -11.21 -15.71
N GLY A 100 0.07 -12.14 -15.66
CA GLY A 100 1.48 -11.84 -15.41
C GLY A 100 2.34 -11.62 -16.66
N SER A 101 1.75 -11.52 -17.86
CA SER A 101 2.51 -11.45 -19.12
C SER A 101 3.11 -10.07 -19.43
N VAL A 102 2.65 -9.02 -18.73
CA VAL A 102 3.11 -7.64 -18.89
C VAL A 102 3.64 -7.12 -17.55
N PRO A 103 4.77 -6.38 -17.51
CA PRO A 103 5.25 -5.78 -16.28
C PRO A 103 4.19 -4.89 -15.61
N ALA A 104 4.00 -5.06 -14.30
CA ALA A 104 2.92 -4.39 -13.56
C ALA A 104 2.93 -2.86 -13.69
N ARG A 105 4.12 -2.25 -13.74
CA ARG A 105 4.29 -0.81 -13.95
C ARG A 105 3.70 -0.35 -15.28
N ASP A 106 4.05 -1.06 -16.36
CA ASP A 106 3.65 -0.72 -17.72
C ASP A 106 2.15 -0.98 -17.90
N LEU A 107 1.65 -2.07 -17.32
CA LEU A 107 0.24 -2.43 -17.31
C LEU A 107 -0.61 -1.31 -16.68
N VAL A 108 -0.24 -0.84 -15.50
CA VAL A 108 -0.95 0.25 -14.81
C VAL A 108 -0.78 1.59 -15.55
N SER A 109 0.44 1.89 -16.03
CA SER A 109 0.70 3.14 -16.77
C SER A 109 -0.14 3.22 -18.04
N ASN A 110 -0.21 2.13 -18.81
CA ASN A 110 -1.00 2.04 -20.03
C ASN A 110 -2.51 2.11 -19.74
N PHE A 111 -3.00 1.48 -18.67
CA PHE A 111 -4.42 1.52 -18.34
C PHE A 111 -4.88 2.91 -17.87
N LEU A 112 -4.11 3.55 -17.00
CA LEU A 112 -4.40 4.87 -16.41
C LEU A 112 -3.88 6.04 -17.25
N GLN A 113 -3.15 5.76 -18.33
CA GLN A 113 -2.55 6.74 -19.25
C GLN A 113 -1.66 7.76 -18.51
N LYS A 114 -0.94 7.30 -17.49
CA LYS A 114 -0.09 8.16 -16.64
C LYS A 114 0.97 7.34 -15.92
N ASP A 115 2.17 7.92 -15.81
CA ASP A 115 3.30 7.24 -15.20
C ASP A 115 3.09 6.84 -13.75
N VAL A 116 3.45 5.60 -13.43
CA VAL A 116 3.47 5.09 -12.05
C VAL A 116 4.75 5.56 -11.37
N THR A 117 4.63 6.66 -10.61
CA THR A 117 5.69 7.22 -9.77
C THR A 117 5.29 7.14 -8.30
N PRO A 118 6.25 7.17 -7.35
CA PRO A 118 5.93 7.20 -5.92
C PRO A 118 5.00 8.35 -5.54
N MET A 119 5.17 9.53 -6.16
CA MET A 119 4.33 10.71 -5.93
C MET A 119 2.89 10.49 -6.39
N ASN A 120 2.69 9.89 -7.57
CA ASN A 120 1.33 9.61 -8.07
C ASN A 120 0.63 8.55 -7.20
N LEU A 121 1.35 7.51 -6.77
CA LEU A 121 0.80 6.48 -5.88
C LEU A 121 0.44 7.06 -4.50
N ALA A 122 1.34 7.85 -3.91
CA ALA A 122 1.08 8.51 -2.63
C ALA A 122 -0.10 9.50 -2.74
N GLY A 123 -0.16 10.30 -3.79
CA GLY A 123 -1.25 11.24 -4.02
C GLY A 123 -2.62 10.57 -4.15
N SER A 124 -2.69 9.44 -4.88
CA SER A 124 -3.90 8.62 -4.97
C SER A 124 -4.38 8.13 -3.59
N LEU A 125 -3.45 7.61 -2.78
CA LEU A 125 -3.76 7.13 -1.43
C LEU A 125 -4.24 8.24 -0.49
N ILE A 126 -3.62 9.42 -0.57
CA ILE A 126 -4.04 10.58 0.24
C ILE A 126 -5.46 10.98 -0.16
N SER A 127 -5.72 11.13 -1.46
CA SER A 127 -7.05 11.49 -1.96
C SER A 127 -8.12 10.46 -1.58
N ASP A 128 -7.79 9.17 -1.56
CA ASP A 128 -8.67 8.08 -1.10
C ASP A 128 -9.04 8.22 0.39
N ILE A 129 -8.05 8.46 1.25
CA ILE A 129 -8.29 8.71 2.68
C ILE A 129 -9.19 9.92 2.87
N ASP A 130 -8.86 11.03 2.20
CA ASP A 130 -9.57 12.29 2.39
C ASP A 130 -11.02 12.16 1.92
N SER A 131 -11.25 11.49 0.79
CA SER A 131 -12.61 11.22 0.29
C SER A 131 -13.41 10.35 1.26
N ALA A 132 -12.81 9.29 1.81
CA ALA A 132 -13.47 8.42 2.79
C ALA A 132 -13.84 9.15 4.09
N ASN A 133 -13.03 10.15 4.49
CA ASN A 133 -13.32 10.96 5.67
C ASN A 133 -14.47 11.96 5.45
N VAL A 134 -14.61 12.49 4.22
CA VAL A 134 -15.72 13.38 3.86
C VAL A 134 -17.04 12.60 3.82
N ASP A 135 -17.05 11.42 3.22
CA ASP A 135 -18.25 10.57 3.13
C ASP A 135 -18.67 9.98 4.50
N ALA A 136 -17.78 9.98 5.49
CA ALA A 136 -18.05 9.51 6.85
C ALA A 136 -18.70 10.56 7.77
N LEU A 137 -18.82 11.82 7.33
CA LEU A 137 -19.54 12.85 8.08
C LEU A 137 -21.05 12.74 7.83
N PRO A 138 -21.91 12.88 8.87
CA PRO A 138 -23.36 12.85 8.66
C PRO A 138 -23.76 13.97 7.71
N GLN A 139 -24.48 13.63 6.63
CA GLN A 139 -25.16 14.64 5.83
C GLN A 139 -26.25 15.27 6.70
N ALA A 140 -26.12 16.58 6.94
CA ALA A 140 -27.06 17.37 7.75
C ALA A 140 -28.43 17.52 7.07
#